data_AF-A0A7K0D3F6-F1
#
_entry.id   AF-A0A7K0D3F6-F1
#
_cell.length_a   1.000
_cell.length_b   1.000
_cell.length_c   1.000
_cell.angle_alpha   90.00
_cell.angle_beta   90.00
_cell.angle_gamma   90.00
#
_symmetry.space_group_name_H-M   'P 1'
#
loop_
_entity.id
_entity.type
_entity.pdbx_description
1 polymer ?
#
loop_
_entity_poly.entity_id
_entity_poly.type
_entity_poly.pdbx_seq_one_letter_code
_entity_poly.pdbx_strand_id
1 'polypeptide(L)' 'MPKVRSQLLSMAPGYRIRSYCDTGDPFCDSGKNFPIHLTYLLHYGNDATRFVVAIGG' A
#
# COMPACT_ATOMS: atom_id res chain seq x y z
N MET A 1 9.06 -6.96 4.41
CA MET A 1 8.77 -8.41 4.36
C MET A 1 8.44 -8.76 2.92
N PRO A 2 9.01 -9.80 2.28
CA PRO A 2 8.45 -10.27 1.02
C PRO A 2 7.22 -11.10 1.37
N LYS A 3 6.06 -10.45 1.50
CA LYS A 3 4.76 -11.14 1.54
C LYS A 3 4.07 -10.91 0.19
N VAL A 4 4.53 -11.65 -0.82
CA VAL A 4 3.70 -11.86 -2.01
C VAL A 4 2.77 -13.04 -1.71
N ARG A 5 1.47 -12.78 -1.89
CA ARG A 5 0.27 -13.66 -1.82
C ARG A 5 -0.57 -13.60 -0.54
N SER A 6 -1.84 -13.22 -0.80
CA SER A 6 -3.06 -13.39 0.00
C SER A 6 -3.45 -12.28 0.98
N GLN A 7 -3.67 -11.06 0.46
CA GLN A 7 -4.82 -10.28 0.93
C GLN A 7 -6.01 -10.65 0.04
N LEU A 8 -7.06 -11.19 0.65
CA LEU A 8 -8.36 -11.52 0.05
C LEU A 8 -9.05 -10.25 -0.48
N LEU A 9 -8.64 -9.78 -1.66
CA LEU A 9 -9.41 -8.85 -2.50
C LEU A 9 -10.27 -9.69 -3.46
N SER A 10 -11.29 -10.38 -2.94
CA SER A 10 -12.10 -11.30 -3.73
C SER A 10 -13.21 -10.62 -4.55
N MET A 11 -13.26 -9.29 -4.64
CA MET A 11 -14.33 -8.59 -5.39
C MET A 11 -13.84 -7.49 -6.34
N ALA A 12 -12.57 -7.10 -6.27
CA ALA A 12 -11.99 -6.12 -7.19
C ALA A 12 -10.84 -6.78 -7.96
N PRO A 13 -10.74 -6.57 -9.29
CA PRO A 13 -9.62 -7.09 -10.04
C PRO A 13 -8.30 -6.61 -9.42
N GLY A 14 -7.35 -7.51 -9.19
CA GLY A 14 -6.08 -7.18 -8.53
C GLY A 14 -5.25 -6.10 -9.24
N TYR A 15 -5.57 -5.77 -10.50
CA TYR A 15 -4.97 -4.67 -11.23
C TYR A 15 -5.56 -3.28 -10.90
N ARG A 16 -6.73 -3.23 -10.24
CA ARG A 16 -7.41 -1.99 -9.82
C ARG A 16 -7.10 -1.58 -8.38
N ILE A 17 -6.32 -2.37 -7.65
CA ILE A 17 -5.93 -2.02 -6.27
C ILE A 17 -4.42 -2.04 -6.12
N ARG A 18 -3.92 -1.06 -5.36
CA ARG A 18 -2.55 -0.98 -4.89
C ARG A 18 -2.55 -0.74 -3.38
N SER A 19 -1.73 -1.48 -2.64
CA SER A 19 -1.57 -1.35 -1.20
C SER A 19 -0.11 -1.05 -0.88
N TYR A 20 0.12 -0.11 0.02
CA TYR A 20 1.46 0.26 0.50
C TYR A 20 1.55 -0.13 1.98
N CYS A 21 2.61 -0.85 2.33
CA CYS A 21 2.90 -1.21 3.71
C CYS A 21 4.41 -1.42 3.85
N ASP A 22 5.04 -0.56 4.64
CA ASP A 22 6.47 -0.62 4.91
C ASP A 22 6.75 -1.49 6.13
N THR A 23 7.92 -2.14 6.10
CA THR A 23 8.34 -3.00 7.21
C THR A 23 8.58 -2.16 8.44
N GLY A 24 8.00 -2.56 9.57
CA GLY A 24 8.13 -1.82 10.83
C GLY A 24 6.99 -0.84 11.12
N ASP A 25 6.06 -0.62 10.20
CA ASP A 25 4.78 0.06 10.49
C ASP A 25 3.99 -0.79 11.51
N PRO A 26 3.57 -0.22 12.65
CA PRO A 26 2.86 -0.97 13.69
C PRO A 26 1.40 -1.34 13.36
N PHE A 27 0.82 -0.80 12.28
CA PHE A 27 -0.61 -0.98 11.94
C PHE A 27 -0.83 -1.97 10.79
N CYS A 28 -0.06 -1.85 9.72
CA CYS A 28 -0.19 -2.76 8.57
C CYS A 28 0.78 -3.95 8.64
N ASP A 29 1.81 -3.85 9.48
CA ASP A 29 2.82 -4.87 9.74
C ASP A 29 2.94 -5.13 11.25
N SER A 30 3.77 -6.10 11.65
CA SER A 30 4.03 -6.45 13.06
C SER A 30 5.10 -5.55 13.71
N GLY A 31 5.24 -4.32 13.21
CA GLY A 31 6.27 -3.38 13.58
C GLY A 31 6.00 -2.60 14.88
N LYS A 32 6.86 -1.63 15.18
CA LYS A 32 6.74 -0.71 16.33
C LYS A 32 7.11 0.75 16.00
N ASN A 33 7.42 1.06 14.75
CA ASN A 33 7.94 2.36 14.34
C ASN A 33 6.81 3.24 13.81
N PHE A 34 6.15 3.96 14.72
CA PHE A 34 5.03 4.85 14.41
C PHE A 34 5.35 5.91 13.32
N PRO A 35 6.53 6.57 13.32
CA PRO A 35 6.93 7.45 12.24
C PRO A 35 6.79 6.88 10.82
N ILE A 36 7.01 5.56 10.61
CA ILE A 36 6.86 4.94 9.27
C ILE A 36 5.43 5.09 8.76
N HIS A 37 4.42 4.91 9.62
CA HIS A 37 3.03 5.04 9.22
C HIS A 37 2.69 6.45 8.73
N LEU A 38 3.29 7.46 9.36
CA LEU A 38 3.01 8.87 9.06
C LEU A 38 3.63 9.35 7.75
N THR A 39 4.56 8.60 7.13
CA THR A 39 5.29 9.04 5.94
C THR A 39 4.71 8.55 4.63
N TYR A 40 3.64 7.76 4.62
CA TYR A 40 3.10 7.18 3.38
C TYR A 40 2.64 8.19 2.34
N LEU A 41 2.10 9.33 2.75
CA LEU A 41 1.75 10.38 1.78
C LEU A 41 3.01 10.95 1.10
N LEU A 42 4.09 11.14 1.88
CA LEU A 42 5.37 11.63 1.38
C LEU A 42 6.03 10.61 0.42
N HIS A 43 6.04 9.33 0.78
CA HIS A 43 6.73 8.29 0.00
C HIS A 43 5.93 7.81 -1.21
N TYR A 44 4.61 7.65 -1.06
CA TYR A 44 3.77 6.94 -2.03
C TYR A 44 2.70 7.81 -2.69
N GLY A 45 2.50 9.07 -2.26
CA GLY A 45 1.47 9.95 -2.82
C GLY A 45 1.52 10.08 -4.34
N ASN A 46 2.71 10.30 -4.90
CA ASN A 46 2.90 10.40 -6.35
C ASN A 46 2.63 9.07 -7.09
N ASP A 47 3.02 7.93 -6.51
CA ASP A 47 2.75 6.62 -7.11
C ASP A 47 1.25 6.30 -7.06
N ALA A 48 0.59 6.59 -5.94
CA ALA A 48 -0.85 6.41 -5.77
C ALA A 48 -1.66 7.27 -6.77
N THR A 49 -1.27 8.53 -6.96
CA THR A 49 -1.89 9.39 -7.98
C THR A 49 -1.73 8.81 -9.38
N ARG A 50 -0.52 8.40 -9.77
CA ARG A 50 -0.27 7.78 -11.08
C ARG A 50 -1.08 6.51 -11.28
N PHE A 51 -1.16 5.67 -10.24
CA PHE A 51 -1.95 4.45 -10.27
C PHE A 51 -3.44 4.72 -10.55
N VAL A 52 -4.04 5.67 -9.82
CA VAL A 52 -5.46 6.03 -9.99
C VAL A 52 -5.72 6.63 -11.38
N VAL A 53 -4.85 7.52 -11.86
CA VAL A 53 -4.97 8.11 -13.21
C VAL A 53 -4.87 7.03 -14.29
N ALA A 54 -3.96 6.06 -14.16
CA ALA A 54 -3.76 5.01 -15.14
C ALA A 54 -4.92 4.00 -15.24
N ILE A 55 -5.77 3.86 -14.22
CA ILE A 55 -6.92 2.93 -14.24
C ILE A 55 -8.25 3.62 -14.59
N GLY A 56 -8.30 4.96 -14.55
CA GLY A 56 -9.49 5.77 -14.79
C GLY A 56 -9.46 6.60 -16.07
N GLY A 57 -8.30 6.67 -16.75
CA GLY A 57 -8.12 7.31 -18.05
C GLY A 57 -8.31 6.35 -19.22
#